data_AF-A0A8T4JD42-F1
#
_entry.id   AF-A0A8T4JD42-F1
#
_cell.length_a   1.000
_cell.length_b   1.000
_cell.length_c   1.000
_cell.angle_alpha   90.00
_cell.angle_beta   90.00
_cell.angle_gamma   90.00
#
_symmetry.space_group_name_H-M   'P 1'
#
loop_
_entity.id
_entity.type
_entity.pdbx_description
1 polymer ?
#
loop_
_entity_poly.entity_id
_entity_poly.type
_entity_poly.pdbx_seq_one_letter_code
_entity_poly.pdbx_strand_id
1 'polypeptide(L)'
;MQELKSTQDKEAVLNPKLLSKFVIKLLKQDISKRYKETREITGEDWEFCEAIDWHPVDELPMKEEYEKELKERQKGPHSEMTIKELDKLMKIK
;
A
#
# COMPACT_ATOMS: atom_id res chain seq x y z
N MET A 1 -10.90 29.05 51.06
CA MET A 1 -11.81 28.50 50.01
C MET A 1 -11.04 28.58 48.70
N GLN A 2 -10.47 27.45 48.27
CA GLN A 2 -9.64 27.36 47.06
C GLN A 2 -10.50 27.51 45.80
N GLU A 3 -9.99 28.29 44.86
CA GLU A 3 -10.57 28.47 43.53
C GLU A 3 -10.53 27.14 42.76
N LEU A 4 -11.70 26.62 42.41
CA LEU A 4 -11.85 25.53 41.45
C LEU A 4 -11.52 26.09 40.07
N LYS A 5 -10.28 25.89 39.63
CA LYS A 5 -9.89 26.07 38.23
C LYS A 5 -10.72 25.11 37.39
N SER A 6 -11.77 25.66 36.77
CA SER A 6 -12.53 25.01 35.71
C SER A 6 -11.55 24.55 34.64
N THR A 7 -11.30 23.25 34.62
CA THR A 7 -10.58 22.57 33.57
C THR A 7 -11.34 22.84 32.27
N GLN A 8 -10.74 23.65 31.41
CA GLN A 8 -11.17 23.78 30.03
C GLN A 8 -11.19 22.37 29.41
N ASP A 9 -12.38 21.79 29.27
CA ASP A 9 -12.64 20.67 28.39
C ASP A 9 -12.26 21.10 26.97
N LYS A 10 -11.04 20.77 26.57
CA LYS A 10 -10.60 20.87 25.19
C LYS A 10 -11.29 19.73 24.44
N GLU A 11 -12.54 19.96 24.04
CA GLU A 11 -13.23 19.12 23.08
C GLU A 11 -12.32 18.97 21.86
N ALA A 12 -11.75 17.78 21.68
CA ALA A 12 -10.95 17.47 20.52
C ALA A 12 -11.89 17.53 19.31
N VAL A 13 -11.83 18.62 18.55
CA VAL A 13 -12.60 18.78 17.32
C VAL A 13 -12.15 17.69 16.34
N LEU A 14 -12.91 16.60 16.33
CA LEU A 14 -12.64 15.40 15.57
C LEU A 14 -12.82 15.72 14.09
N ASN A 15 -11.71 15.83 13.34
CA ASN A 15 -11.79 16.10 11.90
C ASN A 15 -12.30 14.85 11.17
N PRO A 16 -13.47 14.89 10.51
CA PRO A 16 -14.06 13.72 9.86
C PRO A 16 -13.13 13.07 8.82
N LYS A 17 -12.31 13.89 8.14
CA LYS A 17 -11.34 13.41 7.15
C LYS A 17 -10.17 12.65 7.77
N LEU A 18 -9.78 12.99 9.01
CA LEU A 18 -8.77 12.24 9.72
C LEU A 18 -9.34 10.90 10.19
N LEU A 19 -10.56 10.91 10.73
CA LEU A 19 -11.24 9.69 11.17
C LEU A 19 -11.40 8.69 10.05
N SER A 20 -11.88 9.12 8.88
CA SER A 20 -12.05 8.22 7.75
C SER A 20 -10.74 7.57 7.32
N LYS A 21 -9.64 8.34 7.27
CA LYS A 21 -8.30 7.80 7.00
C LYS A 21 -7.86 6.78 8.03
N PHE A 22 -8.10 7.05 9.31
CA PHE A 22 -7.75 6.11 10.39
C PHE A 22 -8.57 4.83 10.31
N VAL A 23 -9.88 4.93 10.08
CA VAL A 23 -10.77 3.76 9.91
C VAL A 23 -10.33 2.91 8.72
N ILE A 24 -10.10 3.54 7.55
CA ILE A 24 -9.60 2.84 6.36
C ILE A 24 -8.29 2.12 6.66
N LYS A 25 -7.36 2.77 7.36
CA LYS A 25 -6.07 2.17 7.72
C LYS A 25 -6.25 0.95 8.62
N LEU A 26 -7.10 1.03 9.65
CA LEU A 26 -7.33 -0.08 10.57
C LEU A 26 -7.97 -1.28 9.86
N LEU A 27 -8.97 -1.03 9.02
CA LEU A 27 -9.62 -2.08 8.23
C LEU A 27 -8.64 -2.75 7.26
N LYS A 28 -7.83 -1.97 6.53
CA LYS A 28 -6.78 -2.53 5.67
C LYS A 28 -5.82 -3.44 6.44
N GLN A 29 -5.40 -3.03 7.63
CA GLN A 29 -4.48 -3.82 8.45
C GLN A 29 -5.10 -5.13 8.92
N ASP A 30 -6.35 -5.08 9.38
CA ASP A 30 -7.09 -6.24 9.85
C ASP A 30 -7.36 -7.26 8.73
N ILE A 31 -7.87 -6.79 7.58
CA ILE A 31 -8.09 -7.61 6.37
C ILE A 31 -6.76 -8.20 5.88
N SER A 32 -5.71 -7.39 5.76
CA SER A 32 -4.40 -7.86 5.29
C SER A 32 -3.83 -8.94 6.22
N LYS A 33 -3.99 -8.78 7.54
CA LYS A 33 -3.52 -9.77 8.52
C LYS A 33 -4.27 -11.10 8.35
N ARG A 34 -5.61 -11.07 8.33
CA ARG A 34 -6.40 -12.29 8.10
C ARG A 34 -6.05 -12.94 6.76
N TYR A 35 -5.98 -12.15 5.69
CA TYR A 35 -5.64 -12.65 4.36
C TYR A 35 -4.24 -13.28 4.28
N LYS A 36 -3.26 -12.76 5.02
CA LYS A 36 -1.91 -13.37 5.12
C LYS A 36 -1.96 -14.77 5.73
N GLU A 37 -2.86 -14.99 6.68
CA GLU A 37 -3.01 -16.26 7.41
C GLU A 37 -3.89 -17.26 6.64
N THR A 38 -5.04 -16.82 6.12
CA THR A 38 -6.07 -17.71 5.53
C THR A 38 -6.08 -17.74 4.01
N ARG A 39 -5.55 -16.70 3.35
CA ARG A 39 -5.72 -16.44 1.90
C ARG A 39 -7.17 -16.25 1.45
N GLU A 40 -8.06 -15.93 2.38
CA GLU A 40 -9.48 -15.74 2.13
C GLU A 40 -9.91 -14.29 2.46
N ILE A 41 -10.90 -13.80 1.72
CA ILE A 41 -11.53 -12.48 1.91
C ILE A 41 -13.03 -12.71 2.03
N THR A 42 -13.67 -12.10 3.03
CA THR A 42 -15.13 -12.18 3.21
C THR A 42 -15.84 -11.27 2.21
N GLY A 43 -17.15 -11.47 1.98
CA GLY A 43 -17.92 -10.59 1.10
C GLY A 43 -17.89 -9.12 1.53
N GLU A 44 -18.01 -8.86 2.84
CA GLU A 44 -17.92 -7.50 3.41
C GLU A 44 -16.52 -6.89 3.21
N ASP A 45 -15.46 -7.68 3.44
CA ASP A 45 -14.09 -7.23 3.21
C ASP A 45 -13.86 -6.91 1.73
N TRP A 46 -14.45 -7.70 0.82
CA TRP A 46 -14.37 -7.49 -0.63
C TRP A 46 -15.04 -6.17 -1.05
N GLU A 47 -16.26 -5.92 -0.60
CA GLU A 47 -16.98 -4.68 -0.88
C GLU A 47 -16.19 -3.45 -0.39
N PHE A 48 -15.60 -3.54 0.81
CA PHE A 48 -14.73 -2.49 1.33
C PHE A 48 -13.50 -2.27 0.43
N CYS A 49 -12.82 -3.34 0.01
CA CYS A 49 -11.65 -3.29 -0.85
C CYS A 49 -11.95 -2.62 -2.20
N GLU A 50 -13.06 -2.98 -2.86
CA GLU A 50 -13.48 -2.36 -4.13
C GLU A 50 -13.82 -0.88 -3.96
N ALA A 51 -14.49 -0.50 -2.88
CA ALA A 51 -14.88 0.89 -2.63
C ALA A 51 -13.68 1.85 -2.51
N ILE A 52 -12.49 1.34 -2.18
CA ILE A 52 -11.27 2.14 -2.01
C ILE A 52 -10.15 1.81 -3.00
N ASP A 53 -10.44 0.99 -4.02
CA ASP A 53 -9.50 0.54 -5.05
C ASP A 53 -8.20 -0.02 -4.44
N TRP A 54 -8.33 -1.02 -3.56
CA TRP A 54 -7.20 -1.66 -2.89
C TRP A 54 -7.41 -3.16 -2.74
N HIS A 55 -6.36 -3.97 -2.90
CA HIS A 55 -6.45 -5.41 -2.72
C HIS A 55 -5.44 -5.92 -1.65
N PRO A 56 -5.80 -6.86 -0.75
CA PRO A 56 -4.89 -7.37 0.29
C PRO A 56 -3.59 -8.01 -0.24
N VAL A 57 -3.60 -8.43 -1.51
CA VAL A 57 -2.43 -8.97 -2.21
C VAL A 57 -1.31 -7.93 -2.37
N ASP A 58 -1.65 -6.65 -2.45
CA ASP A 58 -0.71 -5.55 -2.67
C ASP A 58 0.27 -5.38 -1.50
N GLU A 59 -0.13 -5.81 -0.30
CA GLU A 59 0.66 -5.74 0.93
C GLU A 59 1.48 -7.02 1.19
N LEU A 60 1.44 -8.00 0.27
CA LEU A 60 2.24 -9.21 0.39
C LEU A 60 3.67 -8.95 -0.12
N PRO A 61 4.68 -9.56 0.53
CA PRO A 61 6.03 -9.53 -0.02
C PRO A 61 6.05 -10.19 -1.40
N MET A 62 6.91 -9.67 -2.28
CA MET A 62 7.16 -10.30 -3.57
C MET A 62 7.68 -11.72 -3.35
N LYS A 63 7.22 -12.66 -4.19
CA LYS A 63 7.74 -14.04 -4.13
C LYS A 63 9.21 -14.06 -4.53
N GLU A 64 10.00 -14.84 -3.81
CA GLU A 64 11.44 -14.95 -4.07
C GLU A 64 11.76 -15.44 -5.48
N GLU A 65 10.89 -16.26 -6.08
CA GLU A 65 11.08 -16.71 -7.47
C GLU A 65 11.05 -15.54 -8.45
N TYR A 66 10.11 -14.61 -8.26
CA TYR A 66 10.01 -13.40 -9.08
C TYR A 66 11.21 -12.48 -8.86
N GLU A 67 11.70 -12.34 -7.63
CA GLU A 67 12.92 -11.57 -7.37
C GLU A 67 14.15 -12.16 -8.07
N LYS A 68 14.26 -13.50 -8.09
CA LYS A 68 15.35 -14.20 -8.79
C LYS A 68 15.25 -14.01 -10.30
N GLU A 69 14.08 -14.19 -10.89
CA GLU A 69 13.86 -13.94 -12.32
C GLU A 69 14.19 -12.50 -12.70
N LEU A 70 13.80 -11.51 -11.89
CA LEU A 70 14.13 -10.11 -12.15
C LEU A 70 15.65 -9.87 -12.10
N LYS A 71 16.35 -10.45 -11.13
CA LYS A 71 17.82 -10.36 -11.02
C LYS A 71 18.52 -11.05 -12.19
N GLU A 72 18.00 -12.18 -12.67
CA GLU A 72 18.55 -12.88 -13.83
C GLU A 72 18.31 -12.10 -15.13
N ARG A 73 17.12 -11.51 -15.30
CA ARG A 73 16.80 -10.64 -16.45
C ARG A 73 17.63 -9.35 -16.45
N GLN A 74 17.90 -8.76 -15.29
CA GLN A 74 18.84 -7.63 -15.16
C GLN A 74 20.27 -7.98 -15.57
N LYS A 75 20.68 -9.25 -15.39
CA LYS A 75 21.99 -9.76 -15.79
C LYS A 75 22.06 -10.19 -17.27
N GLY A 76 20.93 -10.16 -17.98
CA GLY A 76 20.87 -10.42 -19.42
C GLY A 76 21.44 -9.25 -20.25
N PRO A 77 21.52 -9.38 -21.59
CA PRO A 77 22.07 -8.36 -22.50
C PRO A 77 21.25 -7.05 -22.53
N HIS A 78 20.16 -6.96 -21.77
CA HIS A 78 19.44 -5.72 -21.48
C HIS A 78 20.12 -4.95 -20.34
N SER A 79 21.44 -4.75 -20.45
CA SER A 79 22.17 -3.82 -19.61
C SER A 79 21.52 -2.45 -19.69
N GLU A 80 21.54 -1.69 -18.59
CA GLU A 80 21.23 -0.26 -18.64
C GLU A 80 21.98 0.36 -19.82
N MET A 81 21.22 0.88 -20.77
CA MET A 81 21.74 1.50 -21.98
C MET A 81 21.14 2.90 -22.09
N THR A 82 21.98 3.83 -22.50
CA THR A 82 21.59 5.21 -22.74
C THR A 82 20.65 5.28 -23.95
N ILE A 83 19.80 6.31 -24.01
CA ILE A 83 18.88 6.55 -25.13
C ILE A 83 19.64 6.54 -26.48
N LYS A 84 20.87 7.05 -26.50
CA LYS A 84 21.74 7.06 -27.70
C LYS A 84 22.15 5.66 -28.16
N GLU A 85 22.38 4.74 -27.23
CA GLU A 85 22.71 3.35 -27.54
C GLU A 85 21.50 2.59 -28.05
N LEU A 86 20.32 2.89 -27.50
CA LEU A 86 19.05 2.35 -27.98
C LEU A 86 18.72 2.82 -29.41
N ASP A 87 18.85 4.12 -29.70
CA ASP A 87 18.63 4.69 -31.04
C ASP A 87 19.54 4.02 -32.10
N LYS A 88 20.81 3.81 -31.73
CA LYS A 88 21.79 3.12 -32.58
C LYS A 88 21.41 1.67 -32.85
N LEU A 89 20.90 0.96 -31.84
CA LEU A 89 20.47 -0.44 -31.95
C LEU A 89 19.19 -0.59 -32.79
N MET A 90 18.23 0.31 -32.57
CA MET A 90 16.93 0.30 -33.23
C MET A 90 16.98 0.86 -34.65
N LYS A 91 18.12 1.44 -35.07
CA LYS A 91 18.31 2.09 -36.38
C LYS A 91 17.22 3.12 -36.69
N ILE A 92 16.68 3.75 -35.66
CA ILE A 92 15.73 4.85 -35.84
C ILE A 92 16.58 6.03 -36.28
N LYS A 93 16.32 6.47 -37.51
CA LYS A 93 17.14 7.40 -38.28
C LYS A 93 16.94 8.83 -37.80
#